data_AF-A0A4Z2G392-F1
#
_entry.id   AF-A0A4Z2G392-F1
#
_cell.length_a   1.000
_cell.length_b   1.000
_cell.length_c   1.000
_cell.angle_alpha   90.00
_cell.angle_beta   90.00
_cell.angle_gamma   90.00
#
_symmetry.space_group_name_H-M   'P 1'
#
loop_
_entity.id
_entity.type
_entity.pdbx_description
1 polymer ?
#
loop_
_entity_poly.entity_id
_entity_poly.type
_entity_poly.pdbx_seq_one_letter_code
_entity_poly.pdbx_strand_id
1 'polypeptide(L)'
;MTQGQAYPLLLHRCESNCAIIYCNDGFCEMTGFSRPDVMQRPCTCDFLHGQATARHSAAQVAQALLGSEERKVEITYHRKDGLNNEDYEPAPGE
;
A
#
# COMPACT_ATOMS: atom_id res chain seq x y z
N MET A 1 -21.36 -12.49 6.39
CA MET A 1 -20.24 -12.07 7.26
C MET A 1 -18.95 -12.41 6.54
N THR A 2 -18.52 -11.57 5.59
CA THR A 2 -17.24 -11.76 4.92
C THR A 2 -16.16 -11.31 5.90
N GLN A 3 -15.46 -12.26 6.52
CA GLN A 3 -14.23 -11.97 7.26
C GLN A 3 -13.29 -11.27 6.29
N GLY A 4 -12.96 -10.00 6.55
CA GLY A 4 -11.89 -9.32 5.82
C GLY A 4 -10.60 -10.08 6.08
N GLN A 5 -10.05 -10.73 5.05
CA GLN A 5 -8.74 -11.34 5.14
C GLN A 5 -7.69 -10.23 5.22
N ALA A 6 -6.91 -10.22 6.31
CA ALA A 6 -5.72 -9.41 6.41
C ALA A 6 -4.55 -10.16 5.77
N TYR A 7 -3.87 -9.53 4.80
CA TYR A 7 -2.68 -10.08 4.17
C TYR A 7 -1.44 -9.44 4.82
N PRO A 8 -0.54 -10.22 5.43
CA PRO A 8 0.64 -9.67 6.09
C PRO A 8 1.65 -9.13 5.06
N LEU A 9 2.21 -7.96 5.33
CA LEU A 9 3.36 -7.37 4.64
C LEU A 9 4.48 -7.17 5.67
N LEU A 10 5.71 -7.58 5.34
CA LEU A 10 6.87 -7.29 6.19
C LEU A 10 7.59 -6.05 5.67
N LEU A 11 7.82 -5.10 6.57
CA LEU A 11 8.40 -3.81 6.25
C LEU A 11 9.75 -3.66 6.95
N HIS A 12 10.71 -3.05 6.25
CA HIS A 12 11.98 -2.63 6.85
C HIS A 12 12.06 -1.11 6.88
N ARG A 13 12.41 -0.53 8.03
CA ARG A 13 12.67 0.90 8.17
C ARG A 13 14.14 1.17 7.86
N CYS A 14 14.43 1.71 6.68
CA CYS A 14 15.71 2.37 6.40
C CYS A 14 15.53 3.88 6.65
N GLU A 15 16.58 4.60 7.06
CA GLU A 15 16.57 5.92 7.75
C GLU A 15 15.72 7.06 7.14
N SER A 16 15.14 6.87 5.96
CA SER A 16 14.24 7.85 5.32
C SER A 16 12.96 7.25 4.73
N ASN A 17 12.85 5.93 4.60
CA ASN A 17 11.71 5.28 3.94
C ASN A 17 11.51 3.85 4.45
N CYS A 18 10.28 3.54 4.86
CA CYS A 18 9.89 2.14 5.06
C CYS A 18 9.66 1.52 3.67
N ALA A 19 10.37 0.43 3.38
CA ALA A 19 10.22 -0.32 2.13
C ALA A 19 9.64 -1.72 2.39
N ILE A 20 8.83 -2.20 1.45
CA ILE A 20 8.28 -3.55 1.49
C ILE A 20 9.38 -4.53 1.11
N ILE A 21 9.79 -5.37 2.07
CA ILE A 21 10.80 -6.42 1.86
C ILE A 21 10.19 -7.82 1.73
N TYR A 22 8.90 -7.93 2.00
CA TYR A 22 8.15 -9.18 1.85
C TYR A 22 6.68 -8.88 1.58
N CYS A 23 6.13 -9.61 0.61
CA CYS A 23 4.70 -9.68 0.37
C CYS A 23 4.29 -11.15 0.17
N ASN A 24 3.12 -11.52 0.72
CA ASN A 24 2.55 -12.85 0.48
C ASN A 24 1.90 -12.94 -0.91
N ASP A 25 1.67 -14.16 -1.39
CA ASP A 25 1.07 -14.38 -2.71
C ASP A 25 -0.39 -13.90 -2.78
N GLY A 26 -1.12 -13.94 -1.67
CA GLY A 26 -2.48 -13.40 -1.58
C GLY A 26 -2.56 -11.88 -1.79
N PHE A 27 -1.58 -11.10 -1.34
CA PHE A 27 -1.48 -9.67 -1.59
C PHE A 27 -1.20 -9.38 -3.07
N CYS A 28 -0.29 -10.16 -3.67
CA CYS A 28 0.03 -10.11 -5.09
C CYS A 28 -1.23 -10.40 -5.94
N GLU A 29 -1.99 -11.44 -5.59
CA GLU A 29 -3.24 -11.80 -6.28
C GLU A 29 -4.36 -10.75 -6.08
N MET A 30 -4.51 -10.28 -4.84
CA MET A 30 -5.50 -9.27 -4.46
C MET A 30 -5.27 -7.95 -5.16
N THR A 31 -4.01 -7.51 -5.31
CA THR A 31 -3.65 -6.23 -5.93
C THR A 31 -3.38 -6.34 -7.43
N GLY A 32 -3.13 -7.55 -7.95
CA GLY A 32 -2.72 -7.77 -9.34
C GLY A 32 -1.29 -7.31 -9.65
N PHE A 33 -0.51 -6.89 -8.64
CA PHE A 33 0.91 -6.57 -8.80
C PHE A 33 1.77 -7.80 -8.56
N SER A 34 2.79 -8.01 -9.38
CA SER A 34 3.71 -9.13 -9.17
C SER A 34 4.60 -8.87 -7.95
N ARG A 35 5.10 -9.92 -7.28
CA ARG A 35 6.09 -9.78 -6.19
C ARG A 35 7.21 -8.76 -6.51
N PRO A 36 7.92 -8.82 -7.64
CA PRO A 36 8.95 -7.83 -7.98
C PRO A 36 8.41 -6.41 -8.19
N ASP A 37 7.13 -6.23 -8.56
CA ASP A 37 6.53 -4.89 -8.63
C ASP A 37 6.33 -4.32 -7.22
N VAL A 38 5.96 -5.14 -6.22
CA VAL A 38 5.66 -4.71 -4.85
C VAL A 38 6.91 -4.57 -3.99
N MET A 39 7.89 -5.44 -4.19
CA MET A 39 9.14 -5.44 -3.46
C MET A 39 9.89 -4.11 -3.67
N GLN A 40 10.56 -3.62 -2.62
CA GLN A 40 11.30 -2.35 -2.62
C GLN A 40 10.44 -1.10 -2.87
N ARG A 41 9.10 -1.22 -2.91
CA ARG A 41 8.20 -0.07 -2.93
C ARG A 41 7.97 0.51 -1.54
N PRO A 42 7.59 1.79 -1.45
CA PRO A 42 7.25 2.41 -0.18
C PRO A 42 6.03 1.75 0.47
N CYS A 43 6.07 1.60 1.79
CA CYS A 43 5.01 0.96 2.59
C CYS A 43 3.68 1.70 2.60
N THR A 44 3.70 2.98 2.26
CA THR A 44 2.51 3.80 2.04
C THR A 44 1.65 3.27 0.90
N CYS A 45 2.18 2.35 0.07
CA CYS A 45 1.44 1.69 -1.00
C CYS A 45 0.79 2.70 -1.96
N ASP A 46 1.47 3.82 -2.25
CA ASP A 46 0.91 4.89 -3.08
C ASP A 46 0.49 4.43 -4.48
N PHE A 47 1.15 3.39 -4.98
CA PHE A 47 0.82 2.76 -6.24
C PHE A 47 -0.49 1.97 -6.26
N LEU A 48 -1.08 1.72 -5.10
CA LEU A 48 -2.39 1.09 -4.94
C LEU A 48 -3.49 2.11 -4.63
N HIS A 49 -3.14 3.39 -4.49
CA HIS A 49 -4.11 4.45 -4.29
C HIS A 49 -4.87 4.71 -5.60
N GLY A 50 -6.15 5.00 -5.47
CA GLY A 50 -7.00 5.43 -6.58
C GLY A 50 -8.14 6.28 -6.06
N GLN A 51 -9.11 6.62 -6.92
CA GLN A 51 -10.22 7.52 -6.57
C GLN A 51 -11.03 7.11 -5.32
N ALA A 52 -11.15 5.80 -5.03
CA ALA A 52 -11.87 5.31 -3.84
C ALA A 52 -10.98 5.22 -2.58
N THR A 53 -9.68 5.51 -2.68
CA THR A 53 -8.78 5.47 -1.54
C THR A 53 -8.96 6.74 -0.70
N ALA A 54 -9.44 6.57 0.53
CA ALA A 54 -9.58 7.70 1.45
C ALA A 54 -8.20 8.25 1.83
N ARG A 55 -7.94 9.53 1.49
CA ARG A 55 -6.71 10.24 1.89
C ARG A 55 -6.49 10.21 3.41
N HIS A 56 -7.57 10.18 4.20
CA HIS A 56 -7.48 10.06 5.65
C HIS A 56 -6.86 8.71 6.08
N SER A 57 -7.25 7.59 5.47
CA SER A 57 -6.65 6.28 5.77
C SER A 57 -5.17 6.24 5.38
N ALA A 58 -4.82 6.77 4.21
CA ALA A 58 -3.42 6.89 3.78
C ALA A 58 -2.59 7.73 4.76
N ALA A 59 -3.14 8.86 5.23
CA ALA A 59 -2.51 9.70 6.25
C ALA A 59 -2.34 8.94 7.58
N GLN A 60 -3.31 8.13 8.00
CA GLN A 60 -3.20 7.31 9.21
C GLN A 60 -2.07 6.27 9.11
N VAL A 61 -1.89 5.64 7.94
CA VAL A 61 -0.78 4.72 7.68
C VAL A 61 0.55 5.48 7.74
N ALA A 62 0.67 6.61 7.05
CA ALA A 62 1.88 7.43 7.09
C ALA A 62 2.24 7.88 8.51
N GLN A 63 1.25 8.32 9.30
CA GLN A 63 1.44 8.70 10.69
C GLN A 63 1.91 7.53 11.58
N ALA A 64 1.34 6.33 11.40
CA ALA A 64 1.79 5.15 12.13
C ALA A 64 3.23 4.75 11.78
N LEU A 65 3.59 4.83 10.49
CA LEU A 65 4.95 4.59 10.01
C LEU A 65 5.94 5.61 10.59
N LEU A 66 5.58 6.89 10.62
CA LEU A 66 6.41 7.97 11.19
C LEU A 66 6.56 7.84 12.71
N GLY A 67 5.45 7.59 13.40
CA GLY A 67 5.39 7.44 14.86
C GLY A 67 5.98 6.14 15.41
N SER A 68 6.32 5.17 14.54
CA SER A 68 6.75 3.83 14.94
C SER A 68 5.73 3.12 15.84
N GLU A 69 4.44 3.35 15.57
CA GLU A 69 3.34 2.76 16.34
C GLU A 69 2.66 1.64 15.54
N GLU A 70 2.26 0.57 16.24
CA GLU A 70 1.35 -0.41 15.66
C GLU A 70 -0.05 0.20 15.56
N ARG A 71 -0.57 0.31 14.34
CA ARG A 71 -1.92 0.83 14.09
C ARG A 71 -2.66 -0.02 13.08
N LYS A 72 -3.90 -0.39 13.42
CA LYS A 72 -4.83 -1.01 12.49
C LYS A 72 -5.55 0.10 11.71
N VAL A 73 -5.41 0.08 10.38
CA VAL A 73 -6.08 1.02 9.47
C VAL A 73 -6.85 0.23 8.43
N GLU A 74 -8.08 0.66 8.16
CA GLU A 74 -8.88 0.17 7.04
C GLU A 74 -8.67 1.11 5.84
N ILE A 75 -8.16 0.56 4.75
CA ILE A 75 -7.83 1.30 3.53
C ILE A 75 -8.32 0.52 2.31
N THR A 76 -8.86 1.24 1.34
CA THR A 76 -9.31 0.68 0.07
C THR A 76 -8.20 0.83 -0.95
N TYR A 77 -7.71 -0.30 -1.46
CA TYR A 77 -6.69 -0.37 -2.51
C TYR A 77 -7.31 -0.75 -3.85
N HIS A 78 -6.69 -0.27 -4.92
CA HIS A 78 -7.09 -0.56 -6.30
C HIS A 78 -6.14 -1.56 -6.94
N ARG A 79 -6.71 -2.43 -7.78
CA ARG A 79 -5.94 -3.44 -8.52
C ARG A 79 -5.26 -2.81 -9.72
N LYS A 80 -4.04 -3.27 -10.03
CA LYS A 80 -3.31 -2.90 -11.26
C LYS A 80 -4.16 -3.05 -12.52
N ASP A 81 -4.97 -4.10 -12.58
CA ASP A 81 -5.84 -4.42 -13.73
C ASP A 81 -7.03 -3.44 -13.88
N GLY A 82 -7.42 -2.77 -12.78
CA GLY A 82 -8.47 -1.74 -12.76
C GLY A 82 -7.96 -0.30 -12.76
N LEU A 83 -6.65 -0.09 -12.53
CA LEU A 83 -5.97 1.16 -12.83
C LEU A 83 -5.71 1.20 -14.34
N ASN A 84 -6.70 1.62 -15.11
CA ASN A 84 -6.41 2.19 -16.42
C ASN A 84 -5.37 3.29 -16.19
N ASN A 85 -4.31 3.34 -17.00
CA ASN A 85 -3.15 4.25 -16.87
C ASN A 85 -3.51 5.76 -16.85
N GLU A 86 -4.79 6.10 -16.83
CA GLU A 86 -5.40 7.43 -16.84
C GLU A 86 -5.81 7.91 -15.43
N ASP A 87 -5.92 7.01 -14.44
CA ASP A 87 -6.33 7.31 -13.05
C ASP A 87 -5.13 7.46 -12.09
N TYR A 88 -3.90 7.17 -12.56
CA TYR A 88 -2.67 7.43 -11.81
C TYR A 88 -2.34 8.92 -11.94
N GLU A 89 -2.84 9.75 -11.01
CA GLU A 89 -2.25 11.06 -10.75
C GLU A 89 -0.96 10.83 -9.94
N PRO A 90 0.24 10.97 -10.55
CA PRO A 90 1.47 10.98 -9.77
C PRO A 90 1.38 12.12 -8.76
N ALA A 91 1.78 11.87 -7.51
CA ALA A 91 1.90 12.92 -6.52
C ALA A 91 2.79 14.05 -7.09
N PRO A 92 2.36 15.33 -7.00
CA PRO A 92 3.15 16.41 -7.56
C PRO A 92 4.49 16.54 -6.82
N GLY A 93 5.58 16.24 -7.51
CA GLY A 93 6.96 16.56 -7.10
C GLY A 93 7.77 15.37 -6.59
N GLU A 94 8.50 14.74 -7.51
CA GLU A 94 9.86 14.24 -7.27
C GLU A 94 10.86 15.31 -7.75
#